data_AF-A0A521G4P0-F1
#
_entry.id   AF-A0A521G4P0-F1
#
_cell.length_a   1.000
_cell.length_b   1.000
_cell.length_c   1.000
_cell.angle_alpha   90.00
_cell.angle_beta   90.00
_cell.angle_gamma   90.00
#
_symmetry.space_group_name_H-M   'P 1'
#
loop_
_entity.id
_entity.type
_entity.pdbx_description
1 polymer ?
#
loop_
_entity_poly.entity_id
_entity_poly.type
_entity_poly.pdbx_seq_one_letter_code
_entity_poly.pdbx_strand_id
1 'polypeptide(L)'
;MKYETVHSLSEEDFKRSTGVQRSTFAKMLEVVEQGLRNFGRPPKLGRADQLLLTLMYWLEYRTEFHIGLAYGISESAVCRTIKKIENALIKSEQFHLPNKKALQSDSIKFEITLVDATEQPIERPKKNSGSITAAKKSAILRKRR
;
A
#
# COMPACT_ATOMS: atom_id res chain seq x y z
N MET A 1 10.39 -3.79 12.41
CA MET A 1 9.53 -4.39 13.44
C MET A 1 9.42 -5.87 13.11
N LYS A 2 9.57 -6.80 14.05
CA LYS A 2 9.51 -8.24 13.77
C LYS A 2 8.23 -8.85 14.33
N TYR A 3 7.77 -9.95 13.76
CA TYR A 3 6.54 -10.59 14.21
C TYR A 3 6.59 -11.01 15.68
N GLU A 4 7.73 -11.50 16.17
CA GLU A 4 7.93 -11.89 17.57
C GLU A 4 7.57 -10.75 18.54
N THR A 5 7.99 -9.52 18.24
CA THR A 5 7.70 -8.34 19.06
C THR A 5 6.25 -7.87 18.97
N VAL A 6 5.62 -8.10 17.82
CA VAL A 6 4.25 -7.62 17.55
C VAL A 6 3.23 -8.63 18.07
N HIS A 7 3.57 -9.91 18.07
CA HIS A 7 2.73 -10.97 18.57
C HIS A 7 2.46 -10.84 20.08
N SER A 8 3.38 -10.27 20.86
CA SER A 8 3.16 -10.05 22.30
C SER A 8 2.28 -8.83 22.62
N LEU A 9 1.90 -8.02 21.63
CA LEU A 9 1.12 -6.81 21.85
C LEU A 9 -0.36 -7.13 22.16
N SER A 10 -1.02 -6.18 22.81
CA SER A 10 -2.47 -6.14 22.97
C SER A 10 -3.16 -6.08 21.60
N GLU A 11 -4.44 -6.43 21.51
CA GLU A 11 -5.16 -6.36 20.22
C GLU A 11 -5.22 -4.95 19.63
N GLU A 12 -5.35 -3.94 20.50
CA GLU A 12 -5.40 -2.53 20.09
C GLU A 12 -4.05 -2.06 19.56
N ASP A 13 -2.96 -2.37 20.25
CA ASP A 13 -1.60 -2.02 19.83
C ASP A 13 -1.18 -2.81 18.58
N PHE A 14 -1.61 -4.06 18.46
CA PHE A 14 -1.41 -4.87 17.25
C PHE A 14 -2.10 -4.21 16.06
N LYS A 15 -3.38 -3.82 16.20
CA LYS A 15 -4.10 -3.13 15.13
C LYS A 15 -3.48 -1.78 14.80
N ARG A 16 -3.03 -1.04 15.80
CA ARG A 16 -2.37 0.27 15.62
C ARG A 16 -1.04 0.15 14.89
N SER A 17 -0.25 -0.89 15.16
CA SER A 17 1.06 -1.11 14.55
C SER A 17 0.98 -1.78 13.16
N THR A 18 0.06 -2.70 12.95
CA THR A 18 -0.06 -3.47 11.69
C THR A 18 -1.16 -2.99 10.76
N GLY A 19 -2.03 -2.08 11.21
CA GLY A 19 -3.21 -1.59 10.49
C GLY A 19 -4.34 -2.60 10.33
N VAL A 20 -4.18 -3.85 10.77
CA VAL A 20 -5.17 -4.92 10.62
C VAL A 20 -5.49 -5.57 11.96
N GLN A 21 -6.71 -6.08 12.11
CA GLN A 21 -7.06 -6.89 13.28
C GLN A 21 -6.28 -8.21 13.26
N ARG A 22 -6.01 -8.76 14.45
CA ARG A 22 -5.28 -10.02 14.62
C ARG A 22 -5.95 -11.20 13.91
N SER A 23 -7.29 -11.24 13.96
CA SER A 23 -8.11 -12.21 13.22
C SER A 23 -7.93 -12.11 11.70
N THR A 24 -7.92 -10.90 11.16
CA THR A 24 -7.66 -10.65 9.72
C THR A 24 -6.24 -11.02 9.35
N PHE A 25 -5.26 -10.67 10.18
CA PHE A 25 -3.85 -11.05 9.96
C PHE A 25 -3.68 -12.57 9.89
N ALA A 26 -4.33 -13.31 10.81
CA ALA A 26 -4.29 -14.78 10.80
C ALA A 26 -4.86 -15.36 9.50
N LYS A 27 -5.99 -14.83 9.01
CA LYS A 27 -6.57 -15.24 7.71
C LYS A 27 -5.64 -14.93 6.53
N MET A 28 -5.03 -13.74 6.53
CA MET A 28 -4.05 -13.37 5.51
C MET A 28 -2.83 -14.30 5.54
N LEU A 29 -2.36 -14.68 6.73
CA LEU A 29 -1.24 -15.60 6.89
C LEU A 29 -1.58 -16.99 6.32
N GLU A 30 -2.77 -17.51 6.62
CA GLU A 30 -3.24 -18.79 6.08
C GLU A 30 -3.27 -18.77 4.54
N VAL A 31 -3.83 -17.71 3.94
CA VAL A 31 -3.83 -17.52 2.49
C VAL A 31 -2.41 -17.49 1.91
N VAL A 32 -1.49 -16.80 2.59
CA VAL A 32 -0.09 -16.68 2.18
C VAL A 32 0.63 -18.03 2.26
N GLU A 33 0.36 -18.82 3.28
CA GLU A 33 0.93 -20.17 3.46
C GLU A 33 0.41 -21.15 2.40
N GLN A 34 -0.88 -21.10 2.07
CA GLN A 34 -1.47 -21.92 1.03
C GLN A 34 -1.03 -21.49 -0.38
N GLY A 35 -0.92 -20.18 -0.62
CA GLY A 35 -0.62 -19.61 -1.94
C GLY A 35 0.86 -19.68 -2.32
N LEU A 36 1.78 -19.71 -1.35
CA LEU A 36 3.22 -19.69 -1.61
C LEU A 36 3.84 -21.08 -1.50
N ARG A 37 4.18 -21.66 -2.65
CA ARG A 37 4.95 -22.91 -2.72
C ARG A 37 6.35 -22.76 -2.14
N ASN A 38 6.81 -23.77 -1.42
CA ASN A 38 8.17 -23.87 -0.87
C ASN A 38 9.14 -24.42 -1.92
N PHE A 39 9.30 -23.73 -3.04
CA PHE A 39 10.20 -24.15 -4.11
C PHE A 39 11.46 -23.27 -4.19
N GLY A 40 12.62 -23.91 -4.37
CA GLY A 40 13.91 -23.25 -4.51
C GLY A 40 14.56 -22.86 -3.18
N ARG A 41 15.37 -21.80 -3.20
CA ARG A 41 16.09 -21.33 -2.00
C ARG A 41 15.09 -20.79 -0.97
N PRO A 42 15.17 -21.25 0.30
CA PRO A 42 14.28 -20.74 1.34
C PRO A 42 14.50 -19.25 1.58
N PRO A 43 13.42 -18.48 1.83
CA PRO A 43 13.55 -17.07 2.17
C PRO A 43 14.20 -16.90 3.55
N LYS A 44 14.90 -15.78 3.75
CA LYS A 44 15.55 -15.45 5.03
C LYS A 44 14.55 -15.09 6.14
N LEU A 45 13.36 -14.60 5.75
CA LEU A 45 12.29 -14.19 6.66
C LEU A 45 11.19 -15.25 6.71
N GLY A 46 10.57 -15.44 7.86
CA GLY A 46 9.37 -16.27 8.02
C GLY A 46 8.17 -15.70 7.27
N ARG A 47 7.13 -16.51 7.03
CA ARG A 47 5.92 -16.06 6.31
C ARG A 47 5.21 -14.89 7.01
N ALA A 48 5.12 -14.94 8.33
CA ALA A 48 4.55 -13.86 9.13
C ALA A 48 5.34 -12.56 9.04
N ASP A 49 6.68 -12.62 9.10
CA ASP A 49 7.54 -11.44 8.91
C ASP A 49 7.45 -10.88 7.50
N GLN A 50 7.35 -11.74 6.49
CA GLN A 50 7.14 -11.30 5.11
C GLN A 50 5.81 -10.55 4.98
N LEU A 51 4.72 -11.08 5.54
CA LEU A 51 3.41 -10.43 5.55
C LEU A 51 3.46 -9.09 6.30
N LEU A 52 4.07 -9.07 7.49
CA LEU A 52 4.23 -7.86 8.27
C LEU A 52 5.03 -6.79 7.52
N LEU A 53 6.10 -7.19 6.84
CA LEU A 53 6.90 -6.32 5.99
C LEU A 53 6.07 -5.69 4.86
N THR A 54 5.15 -6.45 4.25
CA THR A 54 4.25 -5.89 3.23
C THR A 54 3.23 -4.91 3.79
N LEU A 55 2.67 -5.19 4.97
CA LEU A 55 1.75 -4.28 5.65
C LEU A 55 2.44 -2.96 6.02
N MET A 56 3.69 -3.02 6.49
CA MET A 56 4.50 -1.83 6.76
C MET A 56 4.70 -0.98 5.50
N TYR A 57 4.96 -1.61 4.35
CA TYR A 57 5.10 -0.90 3.09
C TYR A 57 3.81 -0.16 2.70
N TRP A 58 2.64 -0.81 2.85
CA TRP A 58 1.35 -0.19 2.50
C TRP A 58 0.90 0.91 3.46
N LEU A 59 1.21 0.79 4.76
CA LEU A 59 0.76 1.76 5.77
C LEU A 59 1.69 2.97 5.89
N GLU A 60 2.99 2.71 5.97
CA GLU A 60 3.97 3.76 6.26
C GLU A 60 4.56 4.38 5.00
N TYR A 61 4.28 3.81 3.82
CA TYR A 61 4.91 4.19 2.54
C TYR A 61 6.43 4.28 2.63
N ARG A 62 7.03 3.48 3.52
CA ARG A 62 8.47 3.47 3.77
C ARG A 62 9.19 2.93 2.55
N THR A 63 10.34 3.51 2.19
CA THR A 63 11.12 3.04 1.04
C THR A 63 11.57 1.59 1.24
N GLU A 64 11.59 0.81 0.16
CA GLU A 64 12.03 -0.59 0.20
C GLU A 64 13.47 -0.72 0.74
N PHE A 65 14.33 0.26 0.47
CA PHE A 65 15.66 0.35 1.03
C PHE A 65 15.67 0.42 2.56
N HIS A 66 14.86 1.29 3.16
CA HIS A 66 14.78 1.43 4.62
C HIS A 66 14.17 0.18 5.27
N ILE A 67 13.15 -0.42 4.63
CA ILE A 67 12.63 -1.72 5.05
C ILE A 67 13.73 -2.80 5.00
N GLY A 68 14.52 -2.82 3.93
CA GLY A 68 15.64 -3.74 3.75
C GLY A 68 16.67 -3.62 4.88
N LEU A 69 17.03 -2.39 5.26
CA LEU A 69 17.91 -2.14 6.41
C LEU A 69 17.32 -2.67 7.72
N ALA A 70 16.04 -2.42 7.99
CA ALA A 70 15.38 -2.84 9.23
C ALA A 70 15.30 -4.37 9.39
N TYR A 71 15.14 -5.10 8.27
CA TYR A 71 15.04 -6.57 8.26
C TYR A 71 16.36 -7.27 7.88
N GLY A 72 17.42 -6.52 7.56
CA GLY A 72 18.71 -7.08 7.14
C GLY A 72 18.63 -7.88 5.84
N ILE A 73 17.85 -7.41 4.86
CA ILE A 73 17.70 -7.99 3.51
C ILE A 73 17.95 -6.93 2.43
N SER A 74 18.28 -7.36 1.22
CA SER A 74 18.47 -6.42 0.11
C SER A 74 17.13 -5.79 -0.31
N GLU A 75 17.18 -4.56 -0.83
CA GLU A 75 16.02 -3.87 -1.40
C GLU A 75 15.31 -4.73 -2.47
N SER A 76 16.09 -5.38 -3.34
CA SER A 76 15.56 -6.31 -4.33
C SER A 76 14.81 -7.51 -3.73
N ALA A 77 15.19 -7.97 -2.54
CA ALA A 77 14.49 -9.03 -1.83
C ALA A 77 13.18 -8.53 -1.21
N VAL A 78 13.15 -7.29 -0.72
CA VAL A 78 11.93 -6.61 -0.26
C VAL A 78 10.92 -6.51 -1.40
N CYS A 79 11.32 -5.94 -2.54
CA CYS A 79 10.47 -5.80 -3.73
C CYS A 79 9.82 -7.14 -4.16
N ARG A 80 10.64 -8.20 -4.23
CA ARG A 80 10.17 -9.54 -4.61
C ARG A 80 9.21 -10.12 -3.57
N THR A 81 9.47 -9.88 -2.28
CA THR A 81 8.61 -10.35 -1.18
C THR A 81 7.24 -9.67 -1.24
N ILE A 82 7.22 -8.34 -1.43
CA ILE A 82 5.98 -7.56 -1.58
C ILE A 82 5.13 -8.11 -2.71
N LYS A 83 5.72 -8.20 -3.92
CA LYS A 83 5.02 -8.74 -5.09
C LYS A 83 4.51 -10.16 -4.88
N LYS A 84 5.28 -11.03 -4.20
CA LYS A 84 4.86 -12.42 -3.96
C LYS A 84 3.63 -12.50 -3.06
N ILE A 85 3.62 -11.74 -1.96
CA ILE A 85 2.50 -11.74 -1.02
C ILE A 85 1.29 -11.07 -1.63
N GLU A 86 1.46 -9.93 -2.28
CA GLU A 86 0.38 -9.23 -2.97
C GLU A 86 -0.31 -10.15 -3.99
N ASN A 87 0.47 -10.85 -4.82
CA ASN A 87 -0.08 -11.83 -5.76
C ASN A 87 -0.79 -13.00 -5.08
N ALA A 88 -0.31 -13.48 -3.94
CA ALA A 88 -0.97 -14.55 -3.20
C ALA A 88 -2.33 -14.10 -2.63
N LEU A 89 -2.37 -12.89 -2.06
CA LEU A 89 -3.58 -12.30 -1.50
C LEU A 89 -4.60 -11.97 -2.60
N ILE A 90 -4.17 -11.40 -3.73
CA ILE A 90 -5.05 -11.13 -4.87
C ILE A 90 -5.67 -12.43 -5.40
N LYS A 91 -4.87 -13.49 -5.58
CA LYS A 91 -5.38 -14.77 -6.07
C LYS A 91 -6.41 -15.44 -5.16
N SER A 92 -6.41 -15.10 -3.87
CA SER A 92 -7.38 -15.66 -2.93
C SER A 92 -8.79 -15.08 -3.10
N GLU A 93 -8.93 -13.92 -3.74
CA GLU A 93 -10.17 -13.16 -3.89
C GLU A 93 -10.86 -12.70 -2.58
N GLN A 94 -10.45 -13.24 -1.42
CA GLN A 94 -11.08 -12.98 -0.11
C GLN A 94 -10.97 -11.53 0.37
N PHE A 95 -9.94 -10.81 -0.06
CA PHE A 95 -9.67 -9.42 0.36
C PHE A 95 -10.06 -8.39 -0.72
N HIS A 96 -10.84 -8.80 -1.72
CA HIS A 96 -11.33 -7.86 -2.73
C HIS A 96 -12.38 -6.95 -2.14
N LEU A 97 -12.27 -5.66 -2.48
CA LEU A 97 -13.34 -4.73 -2.22
C LEU A 97 -14.55 -5.17 -3.08
N PRO A 98 -15.77 -5.22 -2.50
CA PRO A 98 -16.95 -5.51 -3.29
C PRO A 98 -17.13 -4.50 -4.42
N ASN A 99 -17.70 -4.96 -5.54
CA ASN A 99 -17.94 -4.11 -6.70
C ASN A 99 -18.75 -2.85 -6.33
N LYS A 100 -18.57 -1.76 -7.08
CA LYS A 100 -19.28 -0.48 -6.87
C LYS A 100 -20.79 -0.62 -6.69
N LYS A 101 -21.43 -1.55 -7.42
CA LYS A 101 -22.86 -1.84 -7.32
C LYS A 101 -23.25 -2.51 -6.00
N ALA A 102 -22.40 -3.37 -5.45
CA ALA A 102 -22.61 -4.00 -4.15
C ALA A 102 -22.43 -2.98 -3.00
N LEU A 103 -21.49 -2.04 -3.16
CA LEU A 103 -21.29 -0.91 -2.25
C LEU A 103 -22.44 0.11 -2.25
N GLN A 104 -23.26 0.16 -3.31
CA GLN A 104 -24.44 1.03 -3.42
C GLN A 104 -25.69 0.48 -2.74
N SER A 105 -25.68 -0.78 -2.29
CA SER A 105 -26.85 -1.36 -1.61
C SER A 105 -27.14 -0.65 -0.29
N ASP A 106 -28.43 -0.52 0.05
CA ASP A 106 -29.02 0.24 1.17
C ASP A 106 -28.50 -0.10 2.60
N SER A 107 -27.53 -1.02 2.70
CA SER A 107 -26.95 -1.51 3.96
C SER A 107 -25.83 -0.64 4.52
N ILE A 108 -25.16 0.16 3.68
CA ILE A 108 -24.13 1.11 4.11
C ILE A 108 -24.82 2.45 4.38
N LYS A 109 -24.99 2.80 5.67
CA LYS A 109 -25.41 4.15 6.08
C LYS A 109 -24.32 5.15 5.68
N PHE A 110 -24.48 5.80 4.54
CA PHE A 110 -23.63 6.95 4.19
C PHE A 110 -24.04 8.15 5.04
N GLU A 111 -23.09 8.72 5.78
CA GLU A 111 -23.24 10.06 6.34
C GLU A 111 -23.03 11.06 5.21
N ILE A 112 -24.12 11.42 4.53
CA ILE A 112 -24.09 12.46 3.48
C ILE A 112 -23.90 13.80 4.19
N THR A 113 -22.65 14.27 4.22
CA THR A 113 -22.36 15.64 4.68
C THR A 113 -22.54 16.58 3.48
N LEU A 114 -23.63 17.36 3.48
CA LEU A 114 -23.82 18.44 2.52
C LEU A 114 -22.86 19.58 2.88
N VAL A 115 -21.73 19.67 2.17
CA VAL A 115 -20.82 20.80 2.28
C VAL A 115 -21.30 21.86 1.29
N ASP A 116 -21.98 22.88 1.79
CA ASP A 116 -22.29 24.08 1.01
C ASP A 116 -20.99 24.84 0.78
N ALA A 117 -20.39 24.64 -0.40
CA ALA A 117 -19.25 25.42 -0.83
C ALA A 117 -19.79 26.76 -1.35
N THR A 118 -19.91 27.75 -0.46
CA THR A 118 -20.16 29.13 -0.90
C THR A 118 -18.95 29.56 -1.73
N GLU A 119 -19.11 29.63 -3.05
CA GLU A 119 -18.12 30.25 -3.91
C GLU A 119 -18.01 31.74 -3.52
N GLN A 120 -16.98 32.08 -2.75
CA GLN A 120 -16.64 33.48 -2.58
C GLN A 120 -16.07 33.99 -3.90
N PRO A 121 -16.57 35.12 -4.44
CA PRO A 121 -16.00 35.72 -5.63
C PRO A 121 -14.58 36.19 -5.29
N ILE A 122 -13.58 35.38 -5.65
CA ILE A 122 -12.18 35.79 -5.63
C ILE A 122 -11.87 36.49 -6.95
N GLU A 123 -11.06 37.54 -6.90
CA GLU A 123 -10.62 38.21 -8.11
C GLU A 123 -9.81 37.22 -8.94
N ARG A 124 -10.34 36.89 -10.13
CA ARG A 124 -9.65 36.01 -11.07
C ARG A 124 -8.29 36.66 -11.39
N PRO A 125 -7.15 35.96 -11.20
CA PRO A 125 -5.86 36.52 -11.56
C PRO A 125 -5.89 36.96 -13.02
N LYS A 126 -5.61 38.24 -13.24
CA LYS A 126 -5.73 38.90 -14.55
C LYS A 126 -4.85 38.14 -15.54
N LYS A 127 -5.45 37.64 -16.63
CA LYS A 127 -4.69 36.96 -17.70
C LYS A 127 -3.65 37.95 -18.24
N ASN A 128 -2.38 37.71 -17.94
CA ASN A 128 -1.30 38.40 -18.62
C ASN A 128 -1.09 37.74 -19.98
N SER A 129 -0.98 38.54 -21.04
CA SER A 129 -0.66 38.09 -22.41
C SER A 129 0.80 37.65 -22.57
N GLY A 130 1.61 37.78 -21.51
CA GLY A 130 2.89 37.10 -21.42
C GLY A 130 2.66 35.61 -21.63
N SER A 131 3.24 35.06 -22.70
CA SER A 131 3.20 33.63 -22.96
C SER A 131 3.71 32.92 -21.71
N ILE A 132 2.81 32.27 -20.97
CA ILE A 132 3.22 31.21 -20.07
C ILE A 132 3.68 30.12 -21.03
N THR A 133 4.95 30.21 -21.43
CA THR A 133 5.59 29.16 -22.18
C THR A 133 5.69 28.02 -21.19
N ALA A 134 4.66 27.17 -21.14
CA ALA A 134 4.81 25.81 -20.68
C ALA A 134 5.76 25.15 -21.68
N ALA A 135 7.05 25.42 -21.52
CA ALA A 135 8.08 24.77 -22.28
C ALA A 135 7.92 23.29 -21.99
N LYS A 136 7.36 22.54 -22.96
CA LYS A 136 7.61 21.11 -23.06
C LYS A 136 9.12 20.98 -23.20
N LYS A 137 9.84 20.81 -22.09
CA LYS A 137 11.22 20.33 -22.11
C LYS A 137 11.17 18.95 -22.74
N SER A 138 11.52 18.84 -24.01
CA SER A 138 11.85 17.56 -24.61
C SER A 138 13.14 17.08 -23.93
N ALA A 139 13.09 15.97 -23.21
CA ALA A 139 14.24 15.38 -22.51
C ALA A 139 15.27 14.72 -23.46
N ILE A 140 15.14 14.93 -24.77
CA ILE A 140 15.98 14.28 -25.79
C ILE A 140 17.05 15.28 -26.24
N LEU A 141 18.30 15.05 -25.83
CA LEU A 141 19.46 15.75 -26.36
C LEU A 141 19.62 15.41 -27.85
N ARG A 142 19.46 16.41 -28.73
CA ARG A 142 19.83 16.26 -30.14
C ARG A 142 21.35 16.16 -30.24
N LYS A 143 21.86 15.02 -30.71
CA LYS A 143 23.28 14.84 -31.04
C LYS A 143 23.68 15.86 -32.10
N ARG A 144 24.71 16.65 -31.81
CA ARG A 144 25.37 17.52 -32.80
C ARG A 144 26.14 16.65 -33.79
N ARG A 145 25.99 16.99 -35.07
CA ARG A 145 26.73 16.42 -36.20
C ARG A 145 28.05 17.15 -36.36
#